data_AF-A0A7C2FVV1-F1
#
_entry.id   AF-A0A7C2FVV1-F1
#
_cell.length_a   1.000
_cell.length_b   1.000
_cell.length_c   1.000
_cell.angle_alpha   90.00
_cell.angle_beta   90.00
_cell.angle_gamma   90.00
#
_symmetry.space_group_name_H-M   'P 1'
#
loop_
_entity.id
_entity.type
_entity.pdbx_description
1 polymer ?
#
loop_
_entity_poly.entity_id
_entity_poly.type
_entity_poly.pdbx_seq_one_letter_code
_entity_poly.pdbx_strand_id
1 'polypeptide(L)' 'MARGKFRKSVLKRFKITKKGRALRRISGLNHFLSKKSRDLIRTKRKLTTSDLDLIENYLNY' A
#
# COMPACT_ATOMS: atom_id res chain seq x y z
N MET A 1 -20.61 18.32 -5.22
CA MET A 1 -19.96 17.99 -3.95
C MET A 1 -18.76 18.91 -3.77
N ALA A 2 -18.59 19.54 -2.61
CA ALA A 2 -17.35 20.28 -2.32
C ALA A 2 -16.16 19.35 -2.56
N ARG A 3 -15.14 19.82 -3.27
CA ARG A 3 -13.97 19.00 -3.65
C ARG A 3 -13.21 18.62 -2.39
N GLY A 4 -13.54 17.46 -1.81
CA GLY A 4 -12.84 16.86 -0.68
C GLY A 4 -11.34 16.79 -0.94
N LYS A 5 -10.53 17.02 0.10
CA LYS A 5 -9.07 17.03 -0.05
C LYS A 5 -8.57 15.59 0.05
N PHE A 6 -7.82 15.12 -0.95
CA PHE A 6 -7.20 13.80 -0.87
C PHE A 6 -6.31 13.65 0.36
N ARG A 7 -6.50 12.55 1.09
CA ARG A 7 -5.68 12.21 2.25
C ARG A 7 -4.24 11.90 1.81
N LYS A 8 -3.32 12.83 2.08
CA LYS A 8 -1.92 12.74 1.64
C LYS A 8 -1.19 11.49 2.13
N SER A 9 -1.58 10.93 3.28
CA SER A 9 -0.99 9.70 3.81
C SER A 9 -1.26 8.48 2.93
N VAL A 10 -2.43 8.43 2.28
CA VAL A 10 -2.81 7.33 1.38
C VAL A 10 -2.00 7.42 0.09
N LEU A 11 -1.94 8.61 -0.51
CA LEU A 11 -1.18 8.86 -1.74
C LEU A 11 0.32 8.54 -1.59
N LYS A 12 0.90 8.75 -0.39
CA LYS A 12 2.32 8.43 -0.13
C LYS A 12 2.61 6.94 0.01
N ARG A 13 1.61 6.12 0.35
CA ARG A 13 1.80 4.70 0.74
C ARG A 13 1.26 3.71 -0.29
N PHE A 14 0.29 4.13 -1.09
CA PHE A 14 -0.41 3.28 -2.05
C PHE A 14 -0.26 3.83 -3.47
N LYS A 15 -0.08 2.93 -4.42
CA LYS A 15 -0.13 3.24 -5.86
C LYS A 15 -1.44 2.73 -6.43
N ILE A 16 -2.27 3.62 -6.93
CA ILE A 16 -3.51 3.27 -7.63
C ILE A 16 -3.18 3.08 -9.11
N THR A 17 -3.57 1.94 -9.66
CA THR A 17 -3.34 1.60 -11.08
C THR A 17 -4.52 2.04 -11.94
N LYS A 18 -4.32 2.13 -13.26
CA LYS A 18 -5.39 2.49 -14.22
C LYS A 18 -6.61 1.57 -14.15
N LYS A 19 -6.41 0.28 -13.85
CA LYS A 19 -7.48 -0.71 -13.66
C LYS A 19 -8.14 -0.61 -12.28
N GLY A 20 -7.86 0.45 -11.54
CA GLY A 20 -8.41 0.67 -10.22
C GLY A 20 -7.83 -0.23 -9.15
N ARG A 21 -6.73 -0.99 -9.35
CA ARG A 21 -6.12 -1.82 -8.27
C ARG A 21 -5.19 -0.98 -7.41
N ALA A 22 -5.24 -1.16 -6.09
CA ALA A 22 -4.33 -0.54 -5.16
C ALA A 22 -3.14 -1.46 -4.88
N LEU A 23 -1.93 -0.92 -5.06
CA LEU A 23 -0.67 -1.62 -4.81
C LEU A 23 0.01 -1.00 -3.60
N ARG A 24 0.52 -1.86 -2.72
CA ARG A 24 1.35 -1.46 -1.57
C ARG A 24 2.53 -2.40 -1.39
N ARG A 25 3.52 -1.97 -0.61
CA ARG A 25 4.56 -2.86 -0.09
C ARG A 25 4.13 -3.43 1.26
N ILE A 26 4.45 -4.70 1.53
CA ILE A 26 4.15 -5.35 2.82
C ILE A 26 5.06 -4.76 3.93
N SER A 27 4.54 -4.66 5.15
CA SER A 27 5.27 -4.19 6.32
C SER A 27 6.29 -5.21 6.86
N GLY A 28 7.15 -4.76 7.78
CA GLY A 28 8.09 -5.64 8.48
C GLY A 28 9.34 -6.02 7.68
N LEU A 29 9.76 -5.17 6.74
CA LEU A 29 11.02 -5.30 5.99
C LEU A 29 12.13 -4.35 6.44
N ASN A 30 11.84 -3.39 7.32
CA ASN A 30 12.84 -2.40 7.72
C ASN A 30 13.67 -2.83 8.94
N HIS A 31 13.22 -3.86 9.67
CA HIS A 31 13.85 -4.30 10.91
C HIS A 31 13.92 -5.83 11.04
N PHE A 32 14.90 -6.30 11.82
CA PHE A 32 15.18 -7.71 12.08
C PHE A 32 15.31 -8.58 10.81
N LEU A 33 16.03 -8.09 9.81
CA LEU A 33 16.23 -8.84 8.56
C LEU A 33 17.13 -10.07 8.75
N SER A 34 18.11 -10.00 9.66
CA SER A 34 19.01 -11.11 9.97
C SER A 34 18.30 -12.36 10.49
N LYS A 35 17.13 -12.19 11.13
CA LYS A 35 16.33 -13.28 11.71
C LYS A 35 15.35 -13.92 10.69
N LYS A 36 15.35 -13.46 9.45
CA LYS A 36 14.35 -13.85 8.43
C LYS A 36 15.00 -14.59 7.28
N SER A 37 14.29 -15.54 6.69
CA SER A 37 14.75 -16.23 5.48
C SER A 37 14.82 -15.27 4.29
N ARG A 38 15.79 -15.49 3.40
CA ARG A 38 15.99 -14.66 2.19
C ARG A 38 14.77 -14.67 1.28
N ASP A 39 14.08 -15.80 1.17
CA ASP A 39 12.92 -15.93 0.29
C ASP A 39 11.73 -15.14 0.80
N LEU A 40 11.49 -15.14 2.13
CA LEU A 40 10.48 -14.30 2.75
C LEU A 40 10.78 -12.81 2.57
N ILE A 41 12.06 -12.41 2.63
CA ILE A 41 12.46 -11.02 2.37
C ILE A 41 12.18 -10.64 0.91
N ARG A 42 12.52 -11.52 -0.04
CA ARG A 42 12.31 -11.29 -1.48
C ARG A 42 10.82 -11.18 -1.84
N THR A 43 9.97 -12.05 -1.28
CA THR A 43 8.53 -12.00 -1.55
C THR A 43 7.91 -10.72 -1.01
N LYS A 44 8.25 -10.30 0.20
CA LYS A 44 7.74 -9.07 0.82
C LYS A 44 8.16 -7.78 0.10
N ARG A 45 9.29 -7.79 -0.62
CA ARG A 45 9.78 -6.61 -1.37
C ARG A 45 8.92 -6.30 -2.60
N LYS A 46 8.18 -7.30 -3.11
CA LYS A 46 7.24 -7.14 -4.23
C LYS A 46 6.06 -6.26 -3.81
N LEU A 47 5.49 -5.57 -4.79
CA LEU A 47 4.23 -4.86 -4.58
C LEU A 47 3.10 -5.88 -4.58
N THR A 48 2.27 -5.81 -3.55
CA THR A 48 1.11 -6.68 -3.38
C THR A 48 -0.16 -5.88 -3.57
N THR A 49 -1.17 -6.53 -4.13
CA THR A 49 -2.52 -5.98 -4.24
C THR A 49 -3.11 -5.82 -2.83
N SER A 50 -3.71 -4.67 -2.57
CA SER A 50 -4.56 -4.41 -1.41
C SER A 50 -5.99 -4.18 -1.86
N ASP A 51 -6.94 -4.52 -1.00
CA ASP A 51 -8.36 -4.37 -1.26
C ASP A 51 -8.75 -2.88 -1.41
N LEU A 52 -9.69 -2.63 -2.31
CA LEU A 52 -10.03 -1.28 -2.78
C LEU A 52 -11.04 -0.56 -1.91
N ASP A 53 -11.97 -1.32 -1.36
CA ASP A 53 -13.12 -0.81 -0.60
C ASP A 53 -12.67 -0.05 0.66
N LEU A 54 -11.55 -0.46 1.25
CA LEU A 54 -10.92 0.25 2.35
C LEU A 54 -10.35 1.60 1.91
N ILE A 55 -9.83 1.72 0.70
CA ILE A 55 -9.09 2.91 0.23
C ILE A 55 -10.05 3.98 -0.31
N GLU A 56 -11.12 3.60 -1.00
CA GLU A 56 -12.11 4.55 -1.54
C GLU A 56 -12.78 5.38 -0.44
N ASN A 57 -13.13 4.75 0.68
CA ASN A 57 -13.67 5.42 1.86
C ASN A 57 -12.70 6.45 2.49
N TYR A 58 -11.38 6.35 2.24
CA TYR A 58 -10.38 7.29 2.75
C TYR A 58 -9.92 8.35 1.74
N LEU A 59 -10.33 8.25 0.47
CA LEU A 59 -9.99 9.24 -0.55
C LEU A 59 -10.94 10.43 -0.55
N ASN A 60 -12.20 10.19 -0.16
CA ASN A 60 -13.25 11.20 -0.06
C ASN A 60 -13.53 11.55 1.40
N TYR A 61 -12.77 12.51 1.94
CA TYR A 61 -13.14 13.29 3.13
C TYR A 61 -13.22 14.77 2.74
#